data_AF-A0A3B8T6R3-F1
#
_entry.id   AF-A0A3B8T6R3-F1
#
_cell.length_a   1.000
_cell.length_b   1.000
_cell.length_c   1.000
_cell.angle_alpha   90.00
_cell.angle_beta   90.00
_cell.angle_gamma   90.00
#
_symmetry.space_group_name_H-M   'P 1'
#
loop_
_entity.id
_entity.type
_entity.pdbx_description
1 polymer ?
#
loop_
_entity_poly.entity_id
_entity_poly.type
_entity_poly.pdbx_seq_one_letter_code
_entity_poly.pdbx_strand_id
1 'polypeptide(L)'
;MSLSTQQALFERIFSRTLTHEGVFSDHPQDLGGATKYGITQHTLNAYQDNLSVTTKSLTAEDSPDLAKATITSLTQAQAMQIYWVMYYQQPKIYLLSSAIQPVIFDMAVNHGPKQAIKLLQHVLNLSGLVNISQDGQLGPIT
;
A
#
# COMPACT_ATOMS: atom_id res chain seq x y z
N MET A 1 -3.79 -8.17 -19.95
CA MET A 1 -4.42 -6.84 -19.78
C MET A 1 -3.37 -5.80 -20.17
N SER A 2 -3.72 -4.73 -20.90
CA SER A 2 -2.74 -3.69 -21.21
C SER A 2 -2.40 -2.88 -19.96
N LEU A 3 -1.24 -2.23 -19.93
CA LEU A 3 -0.83 -1.32 -18.84
C LEU A 3 -1.89 -0.23 -18.59
N SER A 4 -2.48 0.31 -19.67
CA SER A 4 -3.54 1.32 -19.59
C SER A 4 -4.82 0.80 -18.92
N THR A 5 -5.24 -0.43 -19.20
CA THR A 5 -6.43 -1.02 -18.56
C THR A 5 -6.18 -1.33 -17.10
N GLN A 6 -4.98 -1.79 -16.75
CA GLN A 6 -4.58 -2.07 -15.37
C GLN A 6 -4.54 -0.78 -14.54
N GLN A 7 -3.98 0.29 -15.10
CA GLN A 7 -3.96 1.60 -14.45
C GLN A 7 -5.38 2.15 -14.22
N ALA A 8 -6.26 2.08 -15.23
CA ALA A 8 -7.64 2.52 -15.09
C ALA A 8 -8.43 1.68 -14.05
N LEU A 9 -8.18 0.37 -13.95
CA LEU A 9 -8.77 -0.47 -12.92
C LEU A 9 -8.29 -0.05 -11.52
N PHE A 10 -6.98 0.15 -11.36
CA PHE A 10 -6.42 0.62 -10.10
C PHE A 10 -6.96 1.99 -9.69
N GLU A 11 -7.02 2.97 -10.59
CA GLU A 11 -7.55 4.31 -10.28
C GLU A 11 -8.98 4.22 -9.72
N ARG A 12 -9.80 3.30 -10.25
CA ARG A 12 -11.15 3.02 -9.72
C ARG A 12 -11.12 2.37 -8.33
N ILE A 13 -10.22 1.42 -8.10
CA ILE A 13 -10.05 0.76 -6.79
C ILE A 13 -9.56 1.76 -5.74
N PHE A 14 -8.52 2.52 -6.07
CA PHE A 14 -7.92 3.55 -5.25
C PHE A 14 -8.93 4.63 -4.85
N SER A 15 -9.69 5.14 -5.83
CA SER A 15 -10.72 6.16 -5.56
C SER A 15 -11.77 5.70 -4.56
N ARG A 16 -12.16 4.41 -4.61
CA ARG A 16 -13.12 3.82 -3.66
C ARG A 16 -12.52 3.60 -2.27
N THR A 17 -11.23 3.31 -2.19
CA THR A 17 -10.54 3.08 -0.92
C THR A 17 -10.34 4.41 -0.19
N LEU A 18 -9.93 5.46 -0.90
CA LEU A 18 -9.68 6.79 -0.31
C LEU A 18 -10.93 7.63 -0.02
N THR A 19 -12.10 7.30 -0.58
CA THR A 19 -13.35 8.02 -0.25
C THR A 19 -13.71 7.99 1.24
N HIS A 20 -13.12 7.09 2.03
CA HIS A 20 -13.34 7.00 3.47
C HIS A 20 -12.24 7.66 4.33
N GLU A 21 -11.07 8.02 3.78
CA GLU A 21 -9.88 8.44 4.56
C GLU A 21 -9.33 9.85 4.23
N GLY A 22 -10.07 10.66 3.46
CA GLY A 22 -9.56 11.88 2.82
C GLY A 22 -9.21 13.08 3.71
N VAL A 23 -9.13 12.95 5.04
CA VAL A 23 -8.79 14.07 5.94
C VAL A 23 -7.47 13.77 6.65
N PHE A 24 -6.56 14.74 6.64
CA PHE A 24 -5.33 14.71 7.44
C PHE A 24 -5.67 14.39 8.91
N SER A 25 -5.03 13.38 9.48
CA SER A 25 -5.18 13.00 10.89
C SER A 25 -3.79 13.00 11.52
N ASP A 26 -3.61 13.86 12.53
CA ASP A 26 -2.40 13.96 13.34
C ASP A 26 -2.86 13.99 14.80
N HIS A 27 -3.02 12.81 15.40
CA HIS A 27 -3.46 12.72 16.79
C HIS A 27 -2.23 12.79 17.71
N PRO A 28 -2.15 13.76 18.65
CA PRO A 28 -0.98 13.94 19.52
C PRO A 28 -0.69 12.77 20.49
N GLN A 29 -1.52 11.73 20.51
CA GLN A 29 -1.29 10.48 21.27
C GLN A 29 -0.89 9.30 20.37
N ASP A 30 -0.83 9.49 19.04
CA ASP A 30 -0.45 8.43 18.12
C ASP A 30 1.07 8.27 18.06
N LEU A 31 1.53 7.07 18.41
CA LEU A 31 2.93 6.64 18.24
C LEU A 31 3.38 6.62 16.76
N GLY A 32 2.45 6.75 15.80
CA GLY A 32 2.67 6.66 14.36
C GLY A 32 3.12 7.95 13.67
N GLY A 33 3.07 9.10 14.35
CA GLY A 33 3.45 10.39 13.79
C GLY A 33 2.50 10.92 12.70
N ALA A 34 2.91 12.01 12.04
CA ALA A 34 2.09 12.68 11.02
C ALA A 34 1.67 11.72 9.90
N THR A 35 0.37 11.74 9.54
CA THR A 35 -0.22 10.88 8.51
C THR A 35 -1.13 11.68 7.58
N LYS A 36 -1.03 11.45 6.27
CA LYS A 36 -1.93 12.06 5.26
C LYS A 36 -2.30 11.02 4.20
N TYR A 37 -3.59 10.90 3.87
CA TYR A 37 -4.10 9.87 2.94
C TYR A 37 -3.76 8.42 3.37
N GLY A 38 -3.65 8.16 4.69
CA GLY A 38 -3.19 6.88 5.23
C GLY A 38 -1.68 6.61 5.08
N ILE A 39 -0.92 7.56 4.51
CA ILE A 39 0.53 7.44 4.32
C ILE A 39 1.26 8.03 5.52
N THR A 40 2.04 7.17 6.19
CA THR A 40 2.95 7.54 7.29
C THR A 40 4.34 7.93 6.76
N GLN A 41 5.17 8.55 7.62
CA GLN A 41 6.58 8.79 7.29
C GLN A 41 7.34 7.49 6.97
N HIS A 42 7.04 6.40 7.68
CA HIS A 42 7.66 5.10 7.42
C HIS A 42 7.36 4.60 6.01
N THR A 43 6.08 4.67 5.59
CA THR A 43 5.66 4.26 4.24
C THR A 43 6.32 5.14 3.17
N LEU A 44 6.42 6.45 3.41
CA LEU A 44 7.07 7.37 2.48
C LEU A 44 8.57 7.06 2.33
N ASN A 45 9.28 6.82 3.44
CA ASN A 45 10.71 6.47 3.42
C ASN A 45 10.94 5.15 2.67
N ALA A 46 10.13 4.12 2.96
CA ALA A 46 10.23 2.83 2.26
C ALA A 46 9.99 2.97 0.74
N TYR A 47 9.08 3.85 0.33
CA TYR A 47 8.86 4.17 -1.08
C TYR A 47 10.07 4.88 -1.71
N GLN A 48 10.67 5.86 -1.02
CA GLN A 48 11.87 6.56 -1.50
C GLN A 48 13.07 5.62 -1.64
N ASP A 49 13.27 4.75 -0.65
CA ASP A 49 14.30 3.71 -0.67
C ASP A 49 14.09 2.76 -1.87
N ASN A 50 12.83 2.39 -2.15
CA ASN A 50 12.49 1.57 -3.31
C ASN A 50 12.85 2.25 -4.66
N LEU A 51 12.75 3.58 -4.73
CA LEU A 51 13.13 4.35 -5.92
C LEU A 51 14.64 4.60 -6.02
N SER A 52 15.46 4.12 -5.08
CA SER A 52 16.91 4.38 -5.00
C SER A 52 17.25 5.88 -4.98
N VAL A 53 16.34 6.73 -4.50
CA VAL A 53 16.60 8.18 -4.41
C VAL A 53 17.51 8.41 -3.20
N THR A 54 18.78 8.69 -3.45
CA THR A 54 19.83 8.92 -2.43
C THR A 54 19.68 10.22 -1.64
N THR A 55 18.54 10.91 -1.71
CA THR A 55 18.26 12.00 -0.78
C THR A 55 18.08 11.39 0.59
N LYS A 56 19.14 11.49 1.41
CA LYS A 56 19.21 11.10 2.82
C LYS A 56 17.82 11.12 3.44
N SER A 57 17.27 9.92 3.65
CA SER A 57 15.97 9.71 4.29
C SER A 57 16.05 10.41 5.64
N LEU A 58 15.43 11.59 5.76
CA LEU A 58 15.36 12.30 7.02
C LEU A 58 14.49 11.43 7.90
N THR A 59 15.11 10.71 8.83
CA THR A 59 14.33 9.97 9.80
C THR A 59 13.55 10.99 10.63
N ALA A 60 12.36 10.64 11.08
CA ALA A 60 11.59 11.51 11.97
C ALA A 60 12.40 11.91 13.23
N GLU A 61 13.43 11.14 13.57
CA GLU A 61 14.38 11.39 14.66
C GLU A 61 15.37 12.52 14.34
N ASP A 62 15.80 12.66 13.08
CA ASP A 62 16.77 13.68 12.67
C ASP A 62 16.16 15.09 12.64
N SER A 63 14.87 15.20 12.32
CA SER A 63 14.13 16.49 12.23
C SER A 63 12.61 16.28 12.20
N PRO A 64 11.94 16.19 13.36
CA PRO A 64 10.49 15.92 13.46
C PRO A 64 9.61 16.92 12.69
N ASP A 65 9.96 18.22 12.74
CA ASP A 65 9.20 19.29 12.07
C ASP A 65 9.25 19.16 10.54
N LEU A 66 10.40 18.74 10.00
CA LEU A 66 10.60 18.56 8.56
C LEU A 66 9.90 17.30 8.03
N ALA A 67 9.90 16.21 8.82
CA ALA A 67 9.13 15.01 8.52
C ALA A 67 7.63 15.32 8.48
N LYS A 68 7.12 16.03 9.49
CA LYS A 68 5.73 16.48 9.54
C LYS A 68 5.36 17.41 8.37
N ALA A 69 6.22 18.36 8.02
CA ALA A 69 6.00 19.23 6.86
C ALA A 69 5.95 18.43 5.55
N THR A 70 6.81 17.43 5.40
CA THR A 70 6.86 16.55 4.22
C THR A 70 5.54 15.79 4.06
N ILE A 71 5.07 15.11 5.10
CA ILE A 71 3.78 14.39 5.07
C ILE A 71 2.61 15.33 4.83
N THR A 72 2.60 16.49 5.49
CA THR A 72 1.53 17.49 5.32
C THR A 72 1.47 18.01 3.87
N SER A 73 2.62 18.08 3.19
CA SER A 73 2.72 18.54 1.79
C SER A 73 2.33 17.48 0.74
N LEU A 74 2.11 16.21 1.12
CA LEU A 74 1.75 15.16 0.17
C LEU A 74 0.50 15.54 -0.63
N THR A 75 0.59 15.41 -1.94
CA THR A 75 -0.55 15.53 -2.86
C THR A 75 -1.26 14.20 -3.00
N GLN A 76 -2.54 14.22 -3.36
CA GLN A 76 -3.28 12.99 -3.64
C GLN A 76 -2.66 12.19 -4.80
N ALA A 77 -2.09 12.87 -5.80
CA ALA A 77 -1.38 12.23 -6.90
C ALA A 77 -0.13 11.48 -6.43
N GLN A 78 0.66 12.06 -5.51
CA GLN A 78 1.80 11.38 -4.90
C GLN A 78 1.34 10.18 -4.06
N ALA A 79 0.28 10.34 -3.25
CA ALA A 79 -0.29 9.23 -2.50
C ALA A 79 -0.72 8.08 -3.42
N MET A 80 -1.42 8.40 -4.52
CA MET A 80 -1.82 7.40 -5.53
C MET A 80 -0.64 6.64 -6.10
N GLN A 81 0.47 7.35 -6.37
CA GLN A 81 1.69 6.71 -6.88
C GLN A 81 2.33 5.76 -5.85
N ILE A 82 2.33 6.15 -4.57
CA ILE A 82 2.82 5.29 -3.47
C ILE A 82 1.96 4.03 -3.38
N TYR A 83 0.63 4.15 -3.39
CA TYR A 83 -0.27 2.99 -3.37
C TYR A 83 -0.14 2.10 -4.61
N TRP A 84 0.00 2.70 -5.79
CA TRP A 84 0.24 1.96 -7.04
C TRP A 84 1.49 1.08 -6.93
N VAL A 85 2.61 1.64 -6.47
CA VAL A 85 3.88 0.92 -6.37
C VAL A 85 3.88 -0.06 -5.21
N MET A 86 3.67 0.42 -3.99
CA MET A 86 3.93 -0.34 -2.77
C MET A 86 2.81 -1.33 -2.42
N TYR A 87 1.56 -0.99 -2.73
CA TYR A 87 0.39 -1.77 -2.29
C TYR A 87 -0.27 -2.55 -3.42
N TYR A 88 0.02 -2.24 -4.68
CA TYR A 88 -0.62 -2.90 -5.82
C TYR A 88 0.38 -3.63 -6.74
N GLN A 89 1.45 -2.97 -7.17
CA GLN A 89 2.48 -3.56 -8.05
C GLN A 89 3.42 -4.51 -7.32
N GLN A 90 4.09 -4.07 -6.26
CA GLN A 90 5.06 -4.91 -5.53
C GLN A 90 4.47 -6.22 -4.98
N PRO A 91 3.29 -6.24 -4.33
CA PRO A 91 2.64 -7.49 -3.91
C PRO A 91 1.98 -8.24 -5.08
N LYS A 92 2.11 -7.74 -6.31
CA LYS A 92 1.59 -8.31 -7.55
C LYS A 92 0.08 -8.51 -7.58
N ILE A 93 -0.68 -7.71 -6.84
CA ILE A 93 -2.15 -7.78 -6.82
C ILE A 93 -2.72 -7.66 -8.24
N TYR A 94 -2.07 -6.89 -9.12
CA TYR A 94 -2.48 -6.76 -10.51
C TYR A 94 -2.47 -8.06 -11.33
N LEU A 95 -1.77 -9.11 -10.88
CA LEU A 95 -1.79 -10.43 -11.51
C LEU A 95 -3.02 -11.26 -11.12
N LEU A 96 -3.71 -10.88 -10.03
CA LEU A 96 -4.95 -11.54 -9.60
C LEU A 96 -6.10 -11.24 -10.57
N SER A 97 -7.16 -12.05 -10.50
CA SER A 97 -8.37 -11.76 -11.26
C SER A 97 -8.94 -10.38 -10.86
N SER A 98 -9.39 -9.60 -11.83
CA SER A 98 -9.88 -8.24 -11.59
C SER A 98 -11.04 -8.17 -10.57
N ALA A 99 -11.76 -9.28 -10.38
CA ALA A 99 -12.83 -9.40 -9.40
C ALA A 99 -12.33 -9.39 -7.95
N ILE A 100 -11.16 -9.96 -7.67
CA ILE A 100 -10.63 -10.06 -6.28
C ILE A 100 -9.63 -8.95 -5.94
N GLN A 101 -9.07 -8.28 -6.95
CA GLN A 101 -8.12 -7.18 -6.75
C GLN A 101 -8.62 -6.08 -5.79
N PRO A 102 -9.88 -5.59 -5.86
CA PRO A 102 -10.34 -4.55 -4.95
C PRO A 102 -10.30 -4.99 -3.48
N VAL A 103 -10.67 -6.24 -3.21
CA VAL A 103 -10.72 -6.80 -1.85
C VAL A 103 -9.31 -6.98 -1.30
N ILE A 104 -8.41 -7.57 -2.08
CA ILE A 104 -7.02 -7.79 -1.64
C ILE A 104 -6.28 -6.45 -1.49
N PHE A 105 -6.57 -5.47 -2.34
CA PHE A 105 -6.01 -4.12 -2.21
C PHE A 105 -6.49 -3.44 -0.93
N ASP A 106 -7.79 -3.41 -0.66
CA ASP A 106 -8.35 -2.84 0.58
C ASP A 106 -7.71 -3.47 1.82
N MET A 107 -7.62 -4.80 1.84
CA MET A 107 -6.91 -5.54 2.89
C MET A 107 -5.43 -5.16 2.99
N ALA A 108 -4.74 -4.96 1.87
CA ALA A 108 -3.34 -4.56 1.86
C ALA A 108 -3.15 -3.16 2.46
N VAL A 109 -4.09 -2.24 2.23
CA VAL A 109 -4.10 -0.91 2.84
C VAL A 109 -4.31 -1.02 4.35
N ASN A 110 -5.34 -1.75 4.79
CA ASN A 110 -5.72 -1.85 6.20
C ASN A 110 -4.79 -2.71 7.07
N HIS A 111 -4.18 -3.75 6.50
CA HIS A 111 -3.41 -4.76 7.26
C HIS A 111 -1.99 -5.00 6.73
N GLY A 112 -1.58 -4.27 5.70
CA GLY A 112 -0.29 -4.43 5.05
C GLY A 112 -0.32 -5.51 3.94
N PRO A 113 0.42 -5.33 2.83
CA PRO A 113 0.39 -6.23 1.68
C PRO A 113 0.69 -7.69 2.02
N LYS A 114 1.71 -7.93 2.85
CA LYS A 114 2.11 -9.28 3.24
C LYS A 114 0.99 -10.04 3.94
N GLN A 115 0.24 -9.39 4.84
CA GLN A 115 -0.85 -10.05 5.56
C GLN A 115 -2.06 -10.30 4.67
N ALA A 116 -2.37 -9.37 3.76
CA ALA A 116 -3.41 -9.56 2.76
C ALA A 116 -3.15 -10.80 1.90
N ILE A 117 -1.90 -10.97 1.41
CA ILE A 117 -1.51 -12.15 0.63
C ILE A 117 -1.54 -13.42 1.48
N LYS A 118 -1.11 -13.39 2.76
CA LYS A 118 -1.22 -14.56 3.65
C LYS A 118 -2.67 -15.00 3.83
N LEU A 119 -3.60 -14.06 4.01
CA LEU A 119 -5.01 -14.42 4.13
C LEU A 119 -5.55 -15.02 2.83
N LEU A 120 -5.18 -14.45 1.67
CA LEU A 120 -5.53 -15.05 0.38
C LEU A 120 -5.03 -16.50 0.27
N GLN A 121 -3.76 -16.75 0.59
CA GLN A 121 -3.17 -18.08 0.60
C GLN A 121 -3.87 -19.03 1.58
N HIS A 122 -4.25 -18.52 2.76
CA HIS A 122 -5.03 -19.27 3.73
C HIS A 122 -6.40 -19.70 3.18
N VAL A 123 -7.15 -18.76 2.60
CA VAL A 123 -8.46 -19.03 1.99
C VAL A 123 -8.36 -20.02 0.83
N LEU A 124 -7.32 -19.91 -0.01
CA LEU A 124 -7.06 -20.88 -1.08
C LEU A 124 -6.86 -22.29 -0.53
N ASN A 125 -6.10 -22.44 0.57
CA ASN A 125 -5.92 -23.75 1.22
C ASN A 125 -7.23 -24.30 1.81
N LEU A 126 -8.10 -23.45 2.34
CA LEU A 126 -9.41 -23.87 2.87
C LEU A 126 -10.34 -24.45 1.79
N SER A 127 -10.11 -24.14 0.52
CA SER A 127 -10.89 -24.74 -0.59
C SER A 127 -10.63 -26.24 -0.75
N GLY A 128 -9.53 -26.76 -0.22
CA GLY A 128 -9.07 -28.14 -0.41
C GLY A 128 -8.54 -28.45 -1.82
N LEU A 129 -8.51 -27.47 -2.72
CA LEU A 129 -8.04 -27.63 -4.12
C LEU A 129 -6.52 -27.49 -4.24
N VAL A 130 -5.89 -26.77 -3.32
CA VAL A 130 -4.46 -26.50 -3.30
C VAL A 130 -3.92 -26.66 -1.88
N ASN A 131 -2.60 -26.88 -1.77
CA ASN A 131 -1.88 -26.87 -0.51
C ASN A 131 -0.59 -26.06 -0.69
N ILE A 132 -0.67 -24.75 -0.45
CA ILE A 132 0.39 -23.77 -0.67
C ILE A 132 0.89 -23.18 0.65
N SER A 133 2.16 -22.76 0.66
CA SER A 133 2.74 -22.01 1.78
C SER A 133 2.01 -20.69 1.99
N GLN A 134 1.83 -20.29 3.26
CA GLN A 134 1.25 -19.00 3.64
C GLN A 134 2.38 -18.00 3.98
N ASP A 135 3.24 -17.71 3.00
CA ASP A 135 4.44 -16.88 3.16
C ASP A 135 4.19 -15.37 2.95
N GLY A 136 3.02 -15.01 2.41
CA GLY A 136 2.65 -13.64 2.10
C GLY A 136 3.29 -13.09 0.82
N GLN A 137 3.80 -13.97 -0.05
CA GLN A 137 4.34 -13.59 -1.35
C GLN A 137 3.47 -14.14 -2.46
N LEU A 138 2.99 -13.26 -3.35
CA LEU A 138 2.28 -13.71 -4.54
C LEU A 138 3.30 -14.25 -5.57
N GLY A 139 3.39 -15.57 -5.65
CA GLY A 139 4.24 -16.31 -6.58
C GLY A 139 3.42 -17.13 -7.58
N PRO A 140 4.05 -17.82 -8.54
CA PRO A 140 3.35 -18.54 -9.61
C PRO A 140 2.38 -19.65 -9.17
N ILE A 141 2.48 -20.09 -7.91
CA ILE A 141 1.65 -21.16 -7.33
C ILE A 141 0.43 -20.59 -6.59
N THR A 142 0.50 -19.33 -6.12
CA THR A 142 -0.62 -18.63 -5.47
C THR A 142 -1.48 -17.94 -6.52
#